data_AF-A0A1W9WA55-F1
#
_entry.id   AF-A0A1W9WA55-F1
#
_cell.length_a   1.000
_cell.length_b   1.000
_cell.length_c   1.000
_cell.angle_alpha   90.00
_cell.angle_beta   90.00
_cell.angle_gamma   90.00
#
_symmetry.space_group_name_H-M   'P 1'
#
loop_
_entity.id
_entity.type
_entity.pdbx_description
1 polymer ?
#
loop_
_entity_poly.entity_id
_entity_poly.type
_entity_poly.pdbx_seq_one_letter_code
_entity_poly.pdbx_strand_id
1 'polypeptide(L)'
;MSMEIEAKFVLDDPDIFQQLKTSQTLAGYTISTGKIKNVHDYYFDTSERLILQAGYACRIRDDGKKIKFTLKGLNKGKGIIHRREELEIELPDKLWSDKTWSVKACFDMSNKDLSLNDLPAGEIRDSFLQITHGDDLHLLFGLTQKRFVRIITDADRVVAEFSLDDVHVSVDEVNLGGFYENAISGYGSVFGTKRYLE
;
A
#
# COMPACT_ATOMS: atom_id res chain seq x y z
N MET A 1 -3.62 15.30 5.70
CA MET A 1 -3.79 14.57 4.39
C MET A 1 -2.65 14.84 3.41
N SER A 2 -2.13 13.81 2.74
CA SER A 2 -1.23 13.92 1.58
C SER A 2 -1.94 13.44 0.30
N MET A 3 -1.44 13.86 -0.87
CA MET A 3 -1.96 13.43 -2.18
C MET A 3 -0.96 12.47 -2.84
N GLU A 4 -1.37 11.23 -3.06
CA GLU A 4 -0.58 10.23 -3.80
C GLU A 4 -0.93 10.31 -5.30
N ILE A 5 0.10 10.25 -6.16
CA ILE A 5 -0.07 10.12 -7.61
C ILE A 5 0.77 8.93 -8.11
N GLU A 6 0.09 7.89 -8.62
CA GLU A 6 0.75 6.69 -9.15
C GLU A 6 0.11 6.22 -10.46
N ALA A 7 0.92 5.65 -11.35
CA ALA A 7 0.42 4.85 -12.47
C ALA A 7 0.59 3.37 -12.11
N LYS A 8 -0.47 2.58 -12.19
CA LYS A 8 -0.49 1.18 -11.75
C LYS A 8 -0.93 0.26 -12.89
N PHE A 9 -0.20 -0.84 -13.07
CA PHE A 9 -0.39 -1.80 -14.15
C PHE A 9 -0.37 -3.22 -13.57
N VAL A 10 -1.34 -4.05 -13.97
CA VAL A 10 -1.27 -5.49 -13.74
C VAL A 10 -0.38 -6.10 -14.81
N LEU A 11 0.49 -7.02 -14.41
CA LEU A 11 1.38 -7.74 -15.31
C LEU A 11 0.96 -9.20 -15.36
N ASP A 12 0.33 -9.60 -16.46
CA ASP A 12 -0.14 -10.98 -16.65
C ASP A 12 0.96 -11.91 -17.20
N ASP A 13 2.07 -11.33 -17.66
CA ASP A 13 3.22 -12.04 -18.23
C ASP A 13 4.44 -11.99 -17.29
N PRO A 14 4.85 -13.12 -16.70
CA PRO A 14 6.04 -13.21 -15.86
C PRO A 14 7.34 -12.83 -16.57
N ASP A 15 7.44 -12.98 -17.89
CA ASP A 15 8.63 -12.63 -18.65
C ASP A 15 8.79 -11.11 -18.74
N ILE A 16 7.69 -10.37 -18.92
CA ILE A 16 7.69 -8.90 -18.83
C ILE A 16 8.14 -8.45 -17.44
N PHE A 17 7.68 -9.13 -16.37
CA PHE A 17 8.11 -8.83 -15.00
C PHE A 17 9.63 -8.99 -14.82
N GLN A 18 10.24 -10.05 -15.39
CA GLN A 18 11.70 -10.24 -15.34
C GLN A 18 12.48 -9.23 -16.20
N GLN A 19 11.96 -8.89 -17.38
CA GLN A 19 12.57 -7.86 -18.24
C GLN A 19 12.58 -6.49 -17.53
N LEU A 20 11.47 -6.09 -16.91
CA LEU A 20 11.38 -4.83 -16.17
C LEU A 20 12.31 -4.79 -14.95
N LYS A 21 12.58 -5.93 -14.30
CA LYS A 21 13.55 -6.00 -13.19
C LYS A 21 14.98 -5.68 -13.62
N THR A 22 15.36 -6.07 -14.83
CA THR A 22 16.75 -5.94 -15.32
C THR A 22 16.97 -4.70 -16.19
N SER A 23 15.90 -4.08 -16.71
CA SER A 23 16.01 -2.89 -17.55
C SER A 23 16.74 -1.74 -16.85
N GLN A 24 17.63 -1.05 -17.56
CA GLN A 24 18.33 0.13 -17.02
C GLN A 24 17.67 1.45 -17.42
N THR A 25 16.71 1.40 -18.35
CA THR A 25 16.01 2.59 -18.85
C THR A 25 14.52 2.33 -18.99
N LEU A 26 13.71 3.38 -18.84
CA LEU A 26 12.27 3.34 -19.08
C LEU A 26 11.84 4.65 -19.73
N ALA A 27 11.35 4.58 -20.97
CA ALA A 27 10.91 5.76 -21.74
C ALA A 27 11.93 6.92 -21.76
N GLY A 28 13.23 6.59 -21.86
CA GLY A 28 14.33 7.57 -21.89
C GLY A 28 14.80 8.06 -20.52
N TYR A 29 14.21 7.60 -19.42
CA TYR A 29 14.70 7.83 -18.05
C TYR A 29 15.64 6.72 -17.61
N THR A 30 16.58 7.04 -16.73
CA THR A 30 17.49 6.07 -16.11
C THR A 30 16.80 5.43 -14.90
N ILE A 31 16.96 4.12 -14.71
CA ILE A 31 16.46 3.40 -13.54
C ILE A 31 17.62 2.85 -12.72
N SER A 32 17.64 3.16 -11.42
CA SER A 32 18.67 2.68 -10.50
C SER A 32 18.69 1.16 -10.36
N THR A 33 19.71 0.62 -9.72
CA THR A 33 19.64 -0.75 -9.17
C THR A 33 18.49 -0.86 -8.18
N GLY A 34 17.87 -2.04 -8.09
CA GLY A 34 16.72 -2.26 -7.24
C GLY A 34 17.07 -2.78 -5.85
N LYS A 35 16.15 -2.53 -4.91
CA LYS A 35 16.16 -3.07 -3.55
C LYS A 35 14.90 -3.87 -3.34
N ILE A 36 15.03 -5.02 -2.69
CA ILE A 36 13.88 -5.83 -2.30
C ILE A 36 13.38 -5.35 -0.94
N LYS A 37 12.08 -5.16 -0.82
CA LYS A 37 11.34 -5.00 0.43
C LYS A 37 10.31 -6.11 0.53
N ASN A 38 10.28 -6.80 1.66
CA ASN A 38 9.17 -7.69 1.99
C ASN A 38 8.19 -6.86 2.81
N VAL A 39 6.93 -6.82 2.39
CA VAL A 39 5.89 -6.07 3.10
C VAL A 39 4.67 -6.95 3.31
N HIS A 40 4.02 -6.77 4.45
CA HIS A 40 2.76 -7.40 4.78
C HIS A 40 1.71 -6.31 4.96
N ASP A 41 0.59 -6.44 4.24
CA ASP A 41 -0.56 -5.55 4.38
C ASP A 41 -1.73 -6.30 4.99
N TYR A 42 -2.46 -5.65 5.88
CA TYR A 42 -3.68 -6.15 6.50
C TYR A 42 -4.79 -5.13 6.28
N TYR A 43 -5.87 -5.56 5.64
CA TYR A 43 -7.01 -4.69 5.34
C TYR A 43 -8.13 -4.92 6.33
N PHE A 44 -8.66 -3.82 6.85
CA PHE A 44 -9.69 -3.83 7.88
C PHE A 44 -10.91 -3.03 7.42
N ASP A 45 -12.08 -3.42 7.91
CA ASP A 45 -13.30 -2.63 7.81
C ASP A 45 -14.25 -3.05 8.94
N THR A 46 -15.32 -2.29 9.16
CA THR A 46 -16.39 -2.72 10.06
C THR A 46 -17.16 -3.90 9.46
N SER A 47 -17.99 -4.56 10.27
CA SER A 47 -18.90 -5.61 9.81
C SER A 47 -19.78 -5.13 8.67
N GLU A 48 -20.29 -3.90 8.77
CA GLU A 48 -21.14 -3.23 7.79
C GLU A 48 -20.36 -2.55 6.66
N ARG A 49 -19.03 -2.68 6.59
CA ARG A 49 -18.19 -2.09 5.54
C ARG A 49 -18.27 -0.56 5.46
N LEU A 50 -18.38 0.11 6.61
CA LEU A 50 -18.59 1.55 6.67
C LEU A 50 -17.43 2.34 6.04
N ILE A 51 -16.19 1.82 6.11
CA ILE A 51 -15.02 2.48 5.53
C ILE A 51 -15.07 2.42 3.99
N LEU A 52 -15.40 1.25 3.45
CA LEU A 52 -15.64 1.09 2.01
C LEU A 52 -16.79 1.97 1.53
N GLN A 53 -17.91 2.01 2.27
CA GLN A 53 -19.06 2.86 1.94
C GLN A 53 -18.71 4.36 1.94
N ALA A 54 -17.81 4.79 2.83
CA ALA A 54 -17.27 6.14 2.85
C ALA A 54 -16.27 6.42 1.71
N GLY A 55 -15.90 5.40 0.91
CA GLY A 55 -14.99 5.54 -0.21
C GLY A 55 -13.52 5.46 0.17
N TYR A 56 -13.18 4.73 1.24
CA TYR A 56 -11.81 4.53 1.71
C TYR A 56 -11.48 3.04 1.83
N ALA A 57 -10.19 2.75 1.95
CA ALA A 57 -9.67 1.47 2.44
C ALA A 57 -8.80 1.73 3.67
N CYS A 58 -8.92 0.89 4.69
CA CYS A 58 -8.09 0.93 5.89
C CYS A 58 -7.05 -0.19 5.82
N ARG A 59 -5.77 0.17 6.01
CA ARG A 59 -4.64 -0.76 5.87
C ARG A 59 -3.62 -0.56 6.99
N ILE A 60 -3.17 -1.66 7.57
CA ILE A 60 -1.93 -1.70 8.35
C ILE A 60 -0.85 -2.36 7.49
N ARG A 61 0.31 -1.69 7.36
CA ARG A 61 1.48 -2.22 6.65
C ARG A 61 2.64 -2.43 7.61
N ASP A 62 3.23 -3.62 7.59
CA ASP A 62 4.51 -3.94 8.20
C ASP A 62 5.57 -4.11 7.09
N ASP A 63 6.65 -3.32 7.14
CA ASP A 63 7.78 -3.42 6.21
C ASP A 63 9.06 -4.03 6.84
N GLY A 64 8.92 -4.61 8.04
CA GLY A 64 9.98 -5.18 8.86
C GLY A 64 10.81 -4.15 9.63
N LYS A 65 10.60 -2.85 9.39
CA LYS A 65 11.27 -1.76 10.12
C LYS A 65 10.30 -0.88 10.87
N LYS A 66 9.10 -0.71 10.33
CA LYS A 66 8.05 0.12 10.89
C LYS A 66 6.69 -0.42 10.51
N ILE A 67 5.72 0.00 11.30
CA ILE A 67 4.32 -0.30 11.07
C ILE A 67 3.60 1.01 10.76
N LYS A 68 2.81 0.98 9.71
CA LYS A 68 2.05 2.13 9.27
C LYS A 68 0.56 1.81 9.23
N PHE A 69 -0.24 2.71 9.80
CA PHE A 69 -1.68 2.69 9.66
C PHE A 69 -2.08 3.73 8.61
N THR A 70 -2.87 3.30 7.62
CA THR A 70 -3.24 4.10 6.46
C THR A 70 -4.75 4.07 6.27
N LEU A 71 -5.36 5.25 6.14
CA LEU A 71 -6.67 5.43 5.53
C LEU A 71 -6.47 5.99 4.12
N LYS A 72 -6.78 5.17 3.11
CA LYS A 72 -6.48 5.44 1.71
C LYS A 72 -7.77 5.68 0.93
N GLY A 73 -7.89 6.84 0.29
CA GLY A 73 -9.04 7.14 -0.57
C GLY A 73 -9.14 6.13 -1.72
N LEU A 74 -10.35 5.64 -1.97
CA LEU A 74 -10.64 4.84 -3.15
C LEU A 74 -10.75 5.76 -4.36
N ASN A 75 -10.16 5.30 -5.46
CA ASN A 75 -10.00 6.10 -6.65
C ASN A 75 -11.39 6.33 -7.30
N LYS A 76 -11.78 7.60 -7.51
CA LYS A 76 -12.99 7.98 -8.29
C LYS A 76 -12.68 8.28 -9.77
N GLY A 77 -11.43 8.16 -10.20
CA GLY A 77 -10.96 8.52 -11.54
C GLY A 77 -11.02 7.36 -12.56
N LYS A 78 -11.21 7.70 -13.85
CA LYS A 78 -11.08 6.77 -14.99
C LYS A 78 -9.62 6.75 -15.48
N GLY A 79 -9.01 5.57 -15.58
CA GLY A 79 -7.68 5.37 -16.21
C GLY A 79 -6.63 4.74 -15.28
N ILE A 80 -5.42 4.58 -15.81
CA ILE A 80 -4.26 3.94 -15.14
C ILE A 80 -3.56 4.83 -14.11
N ILE A 81 -3.86 6.14 -14.10
CA ILE A 81 -3.27 7.11 -13.15
C ILE A 81 -4.24 7.27 -11.98
N HIS A 82 -3.75 6.94 -10.79
CA HIS A 82 -4.44 7.07 -9.52
C HIS A 82 -4.04 8.39 -8.86
N ARG A 83 -5.05 9.12 -8.36
CA ARG A 83 -4.87 10.36 -7.57
C ARG A 83 -5.80 10.26 -6.39
N ARG A 84 -5.23 10.14 -5.19
CA ARG A 84 -6.01 9.89 -3.99
C ARG A 84 -5.40 10.53 -2.76
N GLU A 85 -6.29 10.96 -1.88
CA GLU A 85 -5.93 11.39 -0.54
C GLU A 85 -5.51 10.17 0.28
N GLU A 86 -4.45 10.35 1.05
CA GLU A 86 -3.96 9.37 1.99
C GLU A 86 -3.71 10.05 3.34
N LEU A 87 -4.22 9.42 4.38
CA LEU A 87 -3.83 9.68 5.76
C LEU A 87 -3.00 8.50 6.23
N GLU A 88 -1.77 8.76 6.63
CA GLU A 88 -0.83 7.74 7.08
C GLU A 88 -0.17 8.19 8.38
N ILE A 89 -0.15 7.31 9.37
CA ILE A 89 0.65 7.47 10.58
C ILE A 89 1.58 6.27 10.76
N GLU A 90 2.75 6.52 11.32
CA GLU A 90 3.60 5.46 11.84
C GLU A 90 3.10 5.10 13.25
N LEU A 91 2.87 3.82 13.50
CA LEU A 91 2.44 3.34 14.81
C LEU A 91 3.68 3.17 15.72
N PRO A 92 3.61 3.57 17.01
CA PRO A 92 4.74 3.41 17.93
C PRO A 92 5.06 1.93 18.17
N ASP A 93 6.34 1.57 18.19
CA ASP A 93 6.82 0.21 18.46
C ASP A 93 6.19 -0.40 19.73
N LYS A 94 5.95 0.41 20.77
CA LYS A 94 5.41 -0.04 22.06
C LYS A 94 3.94 -0.48 22.01
N LEU A 95 3.16 0.12 21.11
CA LEU A 95 1.77 -0.26 20.86
C LEU A 95 1.69 -1.68 20.26
N TRP A 96 2.81 -2.14 19.70
CA TRP A 96 3.00 -3.46 19.11
C TRP A 96 3.82 -4.42 20.01
N SER A 97 4.75 -3.90 20.82
CA SER A 97 5.70 -4.74 21.58
C SER A 97 5.18 -5.23 22.94
N ASP A 98 4.20 -4.54 23.56
CA ASP A 98 3.71 -4.86 24.91
C ASP A 98 2.50 -5.81 24.95
N LYS A 99 2.14 -6.37 23.81
CA LYS A 99 1.38 -7.63 23.76
C LYS A 99 2.15 -8.58 22.86
N THR A 100 1.88 -9.86 23.02
CA THR A 100 2.10 -10.90 22.01
C THR A 100 1.57 -10.44 20.66
N TRP A 101 2.30 -9.57 19.96
CA TRP A 101 2.06 -9.09 18.62
C TRP A 101 3.35 -9.25 17.83
N SER A 102 3.82 -10.50 17.78
CA SER A 102 4.56 -10.92 16.60
C SER A 102 3.58 -10.90 15.43
N VAL A 103 4.06 -10.86 14.19
CA VAL A 103 3.24 -11.09 13.00
C VAL A 103 2.31 -12.32 13.19
N LYS A 104 2.72 -13.28 14.04
CA LYS A 104 1.96 -14.44 14.56
C LYS A 104 0.70 -14.16 15.37
N ALA A 105 0.47 -12.95 15.88
CA ALA A 105 -0.75 -12.58 16.59
C ALA A 105 -1.80 -11.95 15.68
N CYS A 106 -1.39 -11.32 14.57
CA CYS A 106 -2.27 -11.18 13.42
C CYS A 106 -2.68 -12.56 12.85
N PHE A 107 -1.88 -13.61 13.11
CA PHE A 107 -2.22 -15.01 12.80
C PHE A 107 -3.01 -15.71 13.93
N ASP A 108 -3.13 -15.11 15.13
CA ASP A 108 -4.08 -15.57 16.15
C ASP A 108 -5.43 -14.89 15.91
N MET A 109 -6.16 -15.49 14.98
CA MET A 109 -7.51 -15.15 14.56
C MET A 109 -8.58 -15.14 15.67
N SER A 110 -8.21 -15.33 16.93
CA SER A 110 -9.11 -15.20 18.08
C SER A 110 -9.21 -13.77 18.65
N ASN A 111 -8.30 -12.85 18.26
CA ASN A 111 -8.36 -11.41 18.60
C ASN A 111 -8.26 -10.56 17.30
N LYS A 112 -9.34 -10.54 16.51
CA LYS A 112 -9.39 -9.91 15.17
C LYS A 112 -9.60 -8.40 15.17
N ASP A 113 -9.88 -7.83 16.35
CA ASP A 113 -10.49 -6.51 16.42
C ASP A 113 -9.47 -5.45 16.84
N LEU A 114 -9.21 -4.50 15.94
CA LEU A 114 -8.45 -3.30 16.29
C LEU A 114 -9.39 -2.33 16.99
N SER A 115 -9.19 -2.13 18.30
CA SER A 115 -9.96 -1.14 19.02
C SER A 115 -9.48 0.27 18.65
N LEU A 116 -10.44 1.15 18.44
CA LEU A 116 -10.20 2.56 18.16
C LEU A 116 -9.38 3.30 19.21
N ASN A 117 -9.41 2.81 20.45
CA ASN A 117 -8.64 3.41 21.54
C ASN A 117 -7.14 3.14 21.44
N ASP A 118 -6.73 2.13 20.66
CA ASP A 118 -5.34 1.80 20.42
C ASP A 118 -4.69 2.75 19.40
N LEU A 119 -5.49 3.46 18.59
CA LEU A 119 -4.94 4.44 17.67
C LEU A 119 -4.46 5.70 18.41
N PRO A 120 -3.26 6.21 18.08
CA PRO A 120 -2.78 7.50 18.55
C PRO A 120 -3.81 8.61 18.26
N ALA A 121 -3.99 9.55 19.19
CA ALA A 121 -4.84 10.71 18.96
C ALA A 121 -4.31 11.54 17.78
N GLY A 122 -5.23 12.02 16.92
CA GLY A 122 -4.90 12.83 15.76
C GLY A 122 -5.90 12.67 14.60
N GLU A 123 -5.61 13.35 13.49
CA GLU A 123 -6.48 13.47 12.31
C GLU A 123 -7.01 12.12 11.81
N ILE A 124 -6.16 11.08 11.81
CA ILE A 124 -6.56 9.75 11.33
C ILE A 124 -7.55 9.06 12.28
N ARG A 125 -7.39 9.20 13.60
CA ARG A 125 -8.34 8.67 14.59
C ARG A 125 -9.66 9.41 14.54
N ASP A 126 -9.62 10.74 14.37
CA ASP A 126 -10.83 11.57 14.25
C ASP A 126 -11.61 11.23 12.98
N SER A 127 -10.91 11.11 11.85
CA SER A 127 -11.52 10.69 10.57
C SER A 127 -12.13 9.30 10.69
N PHE A 128 -11.43 8.39 11.37
CA PHE A 128 -11.91 7.04 11.60
C PHE A 128 -13.19 7.04 12.45
N LEU A 129 -13.19 7.73 13.58
CA LEU A 129 -14.36 7.84 14.47
C LEU A 129 -15.59 8.43 13.74
N GLN A 130 -15.37 9.39 12.85
CA GLN A 130 -16.45 9.95 12.02
C GLN A 130 -17.04 8.92 11.05
N ILE A 131 -16.21 8.05 10.47
CA ILE A 131 -16.63 7.07 9.46
C ILE A 131 -17.28 5.85 10.11
N THR A 132 -16.69 5.31 11.18
CA THR A 132 -17.14 4.04 11.78
C THR A 132 -18.10 4.24 12.95
N HIS A 133 -18.31 5.47 13.41
CA HIS A 133 -19.13 5.78 14.58
C HIS A 133 -18.71 5.05 15.87
N GLY A 134 -17.46 4.60 15.95
CA GLY A 134 -16.95 3.85 17.08
C GLY A 134 -17.01 2.33 16.93
N ASP A 135 -17.53 1.81 15.81
CA ASP A 135 -17.57 0.37 15.55
C ASP A 135 -16.16 -0.23 15.46
N ASP A 136 -16.06 -1.48 15.90
CA ASP A 136 -14.83 -2.27 15.85
C ASP A 136 -14.44 -2.62 14.41
N LEU A 137 -13.14 -2.77 14.20
CA LEU A 137 -12.56 -3.19 12.92
C LEU A 137 -12.33 -4.67 12.87
N HIS A 138 -12.78 -5.32 11.81
CA HIS A 138 -12.47 -6.70 11.54
C HIS A 138 -11.47 -6.83 10.41
N LEU A 139 -10.49 -7.72 10.58
CA LEU A 139 -9.60 -8.13 9.50
C LEU A 139 -10.41 -8.74 8.35
N LEU A 140 -10.19 -8.24 7.13
CA LEU A 140 -10.81 -8.76 5.91
C LEU A 140 -9.91 -9.76 5.20
N PHE A 141 -8.67 -9.35 4.94
CA PHE A 141 -7.67 -10.13 4.21
C PHE A 141 -6.27 -9.56 4.45
N GLY A 142 -5.26 -10.41 4.23
CA GLY A 142 -3.85 -10.05 4.23
C GLY A 142 -3.25 -10.11 2.82
N LEU A 143 -2.20 -9.33 2.60
CA LEU A 143 -1.33 -9.44 1.43
C LEU A 143 0.11 -9.66 1.91
N THR A 144 0.81 -10.59 1.29
CA THR A 144 2.28 -10.68 1.38
C THR A 144 2.85 -10.27 0.04
N GLN A 145 3.81 -9.33 0.07
CA GLN A 145 4.37 -8.77 -1.15
C GLN A 145 5.89 -8.74 -1.09
N LYS A 146 6.50 -9.16 -2.18
CA LYS A 146 7.92 -8.92 -2.44
C LYS A 146 8.03 -7.77 -3.44
N ARG A 147 8.33 -6.59 -2.93
CA ARG A 147 8.43 -5.35 -3.71
C ARG A 147 9.88 -5.10 -4.14
N PHE A 148 10.10 -5.05 -5.44
CA PHE A 148 11.37 -4.63 -6.02
C PHE A 148 11.31 -3.14 -6.36
N VAL A 149 11.92 -2.32 -5.51
CA VAL A 149 11.88 -0.85 -5.59
C VAL A 149 13.13 -0.31 -6.27
N ARG A 150 12.94 0.64 -7.19
CA ARG A 150 14.00 1.33 -7.92
C ARG A 150 13.66 2.81 -8.02
N ILE A 151 14.67 3.65 -8.21
CA ILE A 151 14.51 5.09 -8.40
C ILE A 151 14.64 5.40 -9.89
N ILE A 152 13.72 6.22 -10.42
CA ILE A 152 13.79 6.77 -11.78
C ILE A 152 14.42 8.16 -11.71
N THR A 153 15.43 8.40 -12.54
CA THR A 153 16.07 9.72 -12.68
C THR A 153 16.03 10.25 -14.11
N ASP A 154 16.04 11.58 -14.19
CA ASP A 154 16.21 12.37 -15.40
C ASP A 154 17.52 13.16 -15.24
N ALA A 155 18.60 12.67 -15.86
CA ALA A 155 19.96 12.99 -15.48
C ALA A 155 20.16 12.78 -13.95
N ASP A 156 20.51 13.84 -13.21
CA ASP A 156 20.77 13.79 -11.76
C ASP A 156 19.52 13.99 -10.90
N ARG A 157 18.37 14.29 -11.50
CA ARG A 157 17.13 14.55 -10.77
C ARG A 157 16.33 13.28 -10.55
N VAL A 158 16.03 12.95 -9.30
CA VAL A 158 15.02 11.93 -8.96
C VAL A 158 13.64 12.44 -9.36
N VAL A 159 12.94 11.68 -10.19
CA VAL A 159 11.61 12.05 -10.68
C VAL A 159 10.53 11.12 -10.13
N ALA A 160 10.81 9.82 -9.97
CA ALA A 160 9.81 8.86 -9.50
C ALA A 160 10.43 7.67 -8.78
N GLU A 161 9.59 6.95 -8.03
CA GLU A 161 9.86 5.58 -7.61
C GLU A 161 9.19 4.61 -8.61
N PHE A 162 9.93 3.57 -9.00
CA PHE A 162 9.44 2.45 -9.79
C PHE A 162 9.42 1.20 -8.92
N SER A 163 8.32 0.46 -8.96
CA SER A 163 8.16 -0.75 -8.16
C SER A 163 7.54 -1.87 -8.94
N LEU A 164 8.05 -3.07 -8.71
CA LEU A 164 7.51 -4.32 -9.23
C LEU A 164 7.13 -5.19 -8.03
N ASP A 165 5.86 -5.55 -7.95
CA ASP A 165 5.29 -6.29 -6.84
C ASP A 165 4.95 -7.71 -7.26
N ASP A 166 5.41 -8.67 -6.48
CA ASP A 166 4.94 -10.05 -6.47
C ASP A 166 4.02 -10.20 -5.26
N VAL A 167 2.71 -10.25 -5.51
CA VAL A 167 1.66 -10.13 -4.50
C VAL A 167 0.95 -11.47 -4.31
N HIS A 168 0.79 -11.88 -3.06
CA HIS A 168 -0.01 -13.03 -2.68
C HIS A 168 -1.10 -12.60 -1.70
N VAL A 169 -2.33 -13.05 -1.94
CA VAL A 169 -3.51 -12.70 -1.15
C VAL A 169 -3.85 -13.86 -0.21
N SER A 170 -4.17 -13.55 1.05
CA SER A 170 -4.67 -14.53 2.00
C SER A 170 -5.90 -14.05 2.75
N VAL A 171 -6.82 -14.98 3.03
CA VAL A 171 -7.95 -14.80 3.95
C VAL A 171 -7.91 -15.98 4.90
N ASP A 172 -7.93 -15.72 6.22
CA ASP A 172 -7.96 -16.78 7.23
C ASP A 172 -6.87 -17.86 7.01
N GLU A 173 -5.65 -17.42 6.69
CA GLU A 173 -4.48 -18.25 6.34
C GLU A 173 -4.60 -19.07 5.03
N VAL A 174 -5.75 -19.02 4.36
CA VAL A 174 -5.94 -19.62 3.04
C VAL A 174 -5.36 -18.68 1.97
N ASN A 175 -4.38 -19.17 1.21
CA ASN A 175 -3.88 -18.47 0.04
C ASN A 175 -4.92 -18.51 -1.08
N LEU A 176 -5.36 -17.34 -1.53
CA LEU A 176 -6.39 -17.19 -2.58
C LEU A 176 -5.80 -17.01 -3.98
N GLY A 177 -4.48 -16.86 -4.10
CA GLY A 177 -3.77 -16.64 -5.36
C GLY A 177 -2.76 -15.50 -5.28
N GLY A 178 -2.09 -15.26 -6.41
CA GLY A 178 -1.11 -14.18 -6.53
C GLY A 178 -1.12 -13.53 -7.91
N PHE A 179 -0.55 -12.32 -7.99
CA PHE A 179 -0.45 -11.53 -9.20
C PHE A 179 0.81 -10.66 -9.20
N TYR A 180 1.24 -10.25 -10.39
CA TYR A 180 2.32 -9.26 -10.55
C TYR A 180 1.74 -7.88 -10.84
N GLU A 181 2.34 -6.87 -10.24
CA GLU A 181 1.96 -5.49 -10.45
C GLU A 181 3.20 -4.62 -10.70
N ASN A 182 3.02 -3.58 -11.50
CA ASN A 182 3.95 -2.47 -11.58
C ASN A 182 3.28 -1.19 -11.12
N ALA A 183 4.00 -0.39 -10.35
CA ALA A 183 3.62 0.98 -10.04
C ALA A 183 4.78 1.96 -10.26
N ILE A 184 4.46 3.12 -10.83
CA ILE A 184 5.31 4.30 -10.89
C ILE A 184 4.67 5.37 -10.02
N SER A 185 5.33 5.79 -8.96
CA SER A 185 4.86 6.85 -8.05
C SER A 185 5.72 8.09 -8.25
N GLY A 186 5.10 9.17 -8.74
CA GLY A 186 5.82 10.38 -9.15
C GLY A 186 5.92 11.41 -8.02
N TYR A 187 7.04 12.13 -7.98
CA TYR A 187 7.17 13.35 -7.19
C TYR A 187 6.87 14.55 -8.10
N GLY A 188 5.71 15.20 -7.92
CA GLY A 188 5.34 16.37 -8.73
C GLY A 188 4.91 16.02 -10.18
N SER A 189 5.25 16.88 -11.14
CA SER A 189 4.69 16.91 -12.51
C SER A 189 5.17 15.81 -13.48
N VAL A 190 5.62 14.65 -12.98
CA VAL A 190 6.08 13.52 -13.81
C VAL A 190 5.00 13.06 -14.81
N PHE A 191 3.74 13.11 -14.37
CA PHE A 191 2.61 12.70 -15.20
C PHE A 191 2.08 13.82 -16.13
N GLY A 192 2.81 14.94 -16.28
CA GLY A 192 2.31 16.17 -16.91
C GLY A 192 2.98 16.65 -18.20
N THR A 193 4.15 16.13 -18.61
CA THR A 193 4.96 16.82 -19.65
C THR A 193 5.50 15.99 -20.81
N LYS A 194 5.29 14.67 -20.87
CA LYS A 194 5.56 13.90 -22.10
C LYS A 194 4.37 13.01 -22.40
N ARG A 195 3.83 13.12 -23.62
CA ARG A 195 2.82 12.19 -24.14
C ARG A 195 3.38 10.78 -24.00
N TYR A 196 2.81 10.01 -23.09
CA TYR A 196 3.02 8.58 -23.05
C TYR A 196 2.12 8.00 -24.14
N LEU A 197 2.72 7.28 -25.09
CA LEU A 197 2.10 6.59 -26.24
C LEU A 197 1.83 7.47 -27.48
N GLU A 198 2.87 7.62 -28.30
CA GLU A 198 2.78 7.51 -29.78
C GLU A 198 3.77 6.43 -30.22
#